data_AF-A0A524EDL5-F1
#
_entry.id   AF-A0A524EDL5-F1
#
_cell.length_a   1.000
_cell.length_b   1.000
_cell.length_c   1.000
_cell.angle_alpha   90.00
_cell.angle_beta   90.00
_cell.angle_gamma   90.00
#
_symmetry.space_group_name_H-M   'P 1'
#
loop_
_entity.id
_entity.type
_entity.pdbx_description
1 polymer ?
#
loop_
_entity_poly.entity_id
_entity_poly.type
_entity_poly.pdbx_seq_one_letter_code
_entity_poly.pdbx_strand_id
1 'polypeptide(L)'
;MPEDNEKKPSRNDQDRVVDDMLSELGVDDAMRQELVESGRMSSDVVKVATAEQIRRQMEIEKSRERLRENLNLVERDMMKIENFVDRVESDLVPVVLSFLVRLKGDLVGLKTNIIGRSKRRAKTNLQANFVENTVKSICDEQFSEIEATLTSGMSAPILEKIRDLTDTFKESVGILNEEFSHLKASIDDYGQRAGTEIEFLSKEVSMKPKVEIPKEVKEKVEEQERQLRRLRNEVELLNDKLENREAEITALQTNLAATKARNENLENAIRKAKETPATDTEMVANLRKSVKALETEKELLEDEITQLSRAQKQSEKTVTELKDKLAKTELSEQELQNQLSSVKSELEKASERFSEIDELRSMVRDYESGDIMREAERLKAELDREQSRNQRLSLELEKAQNQAETTTARLNGYLDLMASSEKTKAFLMVEDNREMEIREIARSLGVSPAIVSQWANDFVDLGLASIRDNKTLVLAEDLIEDSE
;
A
#
# COMPACT_ATOMS: atom_id res chain seq x y z
N MET A 1 -29.01 -114.62 8.88
CA MET A 1 -29.20 -114.98 10.31
C MET A 1 -30.69 -114.81 10.62
N PRO A 2 -31.25 -115.70 11.46
CA PRO A 2 -32.64 -116.11 11.40
C PRO A 2 -33.61 -115.04 11.90
N GLU A 3 -34.80 -115.02 11.31
CA GLU A 3 -35.97 -114.28 11.80
C GLU A 3 -36.43 -114.91 13.11
N ASP A 4 -36.09 -114.28 14.23
CA ASP A 4 -36.66 -114.61 15.54
C ASP A 4 -38.11 -114.13 15.59
N ASN A 5 -39.01 -115.11 15.56
CA ASN A 5 -40.44 -114.97 15.76
C ASN A 5 -40.69 -114.72 17.26
N GLU A 6 -40.49 -113.48 17.72
CA GLU A 6 -40.93 -113.07 19.05
C GLU A 6 -42.47 -113.06 19.09
N LYS A 7 -43.01 -114.10 19.74
CA LYS A 7 -44.41 -114.13 20.17
C LYS A 7 -44.71 -112.89 20.99
N LYS A 8 -45.50 -111.97 20.44
CA LYS A 8 -46.14 -110.90 21.22
C LYS A 8 -46.90 -111.55 22.40
N PRO A 9 -46.71 -111.08 23.64
CA PRO A 9 -47.49 -111.58 24.76
C PRO A 9 -48.96 -111.30 24.47
N SER A 10 -49.78 -112.34 24.62
CA SER A 10 -51.22 -112.20 24.54
C SER A 10 -51.68 -111.25 25.63
N ARG A 11 -52.69 -110.43 25.36
CA ARG A 11 -53.29 -109.49 26.31
C ARG A 11 -53.66 -110.15 27.66
N ASN A 12 -53.92 -111.44 27.65
CA ASN A 12 -54.22 -112.24 28.85
C ASN A 12 -53.01 -112.51 29.76
N ASP A 13 -51.77 -112.45 29.25
CA ASP A 13 -50.56 -112.63 30.08
C ASP A 13 -50.19 -111.32 30.80
N GLN A 14 -50.52 -110.16 30.22
CA GLN A 14 -50.33 -108.85 30.86
C GLN A 14 -51.35 -108.61 31.98
N ASP A 15 -52.62 -108.99 31.78
CA ASP A 15 -53.65 -108.87 32.81
C ASP A 15 -53.35 -109.76 34.03
N ARG A 16 -52.77 -110.95 33.83
CA ARG A 16 -52.36 -111.84 34.93
C ARG A 16 -51.18 -111.33 35.74
N VAL A 17 -50.18 -110.73 35.09
CA VAL A 17 -49.02 -110.16 35.80
C VAL A 17 -49.42 -108.92 36.63
N VAL A 18 -50.39 -108.14 36.12
CA VAL A 18 -50.93 -106.98 36.83
C VAL A 18 -51.80 -107.41 38.02
N ASP A 19 -52.64 -108.43 37.86
CA ASP A 19 -53.44 -108.97 38.97
C ASP A 19 -52.55 -109.63 40.04
N ASP A 20 -51.48 -110.34 39.66
CA ASP A 20 -50.52 -110.91 40.61
C ASP A 20 -49.76 -109.81 41.38
N MET A 21 -49.29 -108.74 40.71
CA MET A 21 -48.60 -107.62 41.39
C MET A 21 -49.52 -106.79 42.31
N LEU A 22 -50.78 -106.60 41.95
CA LEU A 22 -51.74 -105.86 42.77
C LEU A 22 -52.19 -106.68 43.99
N SER A 23 -52.29 -108.00 43.85
CA SER A 23 -52.52 -108.91 44.98
C SER A 23 -51.34 -108.93 45.96
N GLU A 24 -50.11 -108.85 45.45
CA GLU A 24 -48.87 -108.81 46.26
C GLU A 24 -48.71 -107.47 47.01
N LEU A 25 -49.29 -106.38 46.48
CA LEU A 25 -49.40 -105.08 47.13
C LEU A 25 -50.59 -104.95 48.11
N GLY A 26 -51.37 -106.03 48.30
CA GLY A 26 -52.45 -106.10 49.29
C GLY A 26 -53.70 -105.32 48.91
N VAL A 27 -53.91 -105.03 47.62
CA VAL A 27 -55.11 -104.33 47.13
C VAL A 27 -56.16 -105.39 46.77
N ASP A 28 -57.21 -105.49 47.58
CA ASP A 28 -58.35 -106.36 47.35
C ASP A 28 -59.37 -105.75 46.37
N ASP A 29 -60.13 -106.61 45.68
CA ASP A 29 -61.08 -106.20 44.64
C ASP A 29 -62.12 -105.18 45.12
N ALA A 30 -62.43 -105.17 46.43
CA ALA A 30 -63.30 -104.18 47.07
C ALA A 30 -62.69 -102.78 47.10
N MET A 31 -61.40 -102.66 47.43
CA MET A 31 -60.68 -101.38 47.45
C MET A 31 -60.42 -100.86 46.03
N ARG A 32 -60.29 -101.78 45.06
CA ARG A 32 -60.21 -101.48 43.63
C ARG A 32 -61.51 -100.83 43.12
N GLN A 33 -62.66 -101.34 43.57
CA GLN A 33 -63.97 -100.78 43.24
C GLN A 33 -64.20 -99.40 43.89
N GLU A 34 -63.77 -99.22 45.14
CA GLU A 34 -63.91 -97.95 45.88
C GLU A 34 -63.00 -96.84 45.32
N LEU A 35 -61.81 -97.18 44.79
CA LEU A 35 -60.91 -96.24 44.12
C LEU A 35 -61.42 -95.79 42.75
N VAL A 36 -62.14 -96.67 42.04
CA VAL A 36 -62.79 -96.34 40.76
C VAL A 36 -64.05 -95.50 40.99
N GLU A 37 -64.86 -95.84 42.01
CA GLU A 37 -66.08 -95.08 42.35
C GLU A 37 -65.78 -93.71 42.98
N SER A 38 -64.68 -93.57 43.72
CA SER A 38 -64.25 -92.27 44.27
C SER A 38 -63.62 -91.33 43.25
N GLY A 39 -63.47 -91.76 41.98
CA GLY A 39 -62.87 -90.97 40.90
C GLY A 39 -61.37 -90.68 41.08
N ARG A 40 -60.72 -91.31 42.08
CA ARG A 40 -59.27 -91.20 42.32
C ARG A 40 -58.45 -92.13 41.43
N MET A 41 -59.08 -93.15 40.85
CA MET A 41 -58.57 -93.90 39.70
C MET A 41 -59.62 -93.86 38.58
N SER A 42 -59.29 -93.27 37.43
CA SER A 42 -60.03 -93.58 36.20
C SER A 42 -59.47 -94.89 35.63
N SER A 43 -60.31 -95.72 35.00
CA SER A 43 -59.88 -97.01 34.42
C SER A 43 -58.79 -96.87 33.35
N ASP A 44 -58.50 -95.64 32.89
CA ASP A 44 -57.48 -95.31 31.90
C ASP A 44 -56.12 -94.88 32.50
N VAL A 45 -56.00 -94.73 33.83
CA VAL A 45 -54.74 -94.31 34.49
C VAL A 45 -53.68 -95.42 34.53
N VAL A 46 -54.02 -96.67 34.18
CA VAL A 46 -53.04 -97.77 34.02
C VAL A 46 -52.48 -97.82 32.59
N LYS A 47 -52.16 -96.66 32.00
CA LYS A 47 -51.20 -96.58 30.90
C LYS A 47 -49.93 -95.97 31.45
N VAL A 48 -49.17 -96.80 32.16
CA VAL A 48 -47.77 -96.52 32.44
C VAL A 48 -47.10 -96.17 31.11
N ALA A 49 -46.54 -94.97 31.00
CA ALA A 49 -45.76 -94.59 29.83
C ALA A 49 -44.77 -95.71 29.54
N THR A 50 -44.71 -96.17 28.29
CA THR A 50 -43.83 -97.28 27.93
C THR A 50 -42.39 -96.93 28.33
N ALA A 51 -41.60 -97.91 28.80
CA ALA A 51 -40.21 -97.67 29.20
C ALA A 51 -39.38 -96.95 28.10
N GLU A 52 -39.79 -97.12 26.85
CA GLU A 52 -39.22 -96.45 25.68
C GLU A 52 -39.58 -94.95 25.59
N GLN A 53 -40.83 -94.55 25.90
CA GLN A 53 -41.23 -93.14 26.04
C GLN A 53 -40.45 -92.45 27.17
N ILE A 54 -40.31 -93.10 28.32
CA ILE A 54 -39.56 -92.56 29.47
C ILE A 54 -38.07 -92.39 29.11
N ARG A 55 -37.49 -93.35 28.38
CA ARG A 55 -36.10 -93.26 27.90
C ARG A 55 -35.89 -92.09 26.94
N ARG A 56 -36.79 -91.87 25.98
CA ARG A 56 -36.69 -90.75 25.02
C ARG A 56 -36.85 -89.40 25.71
N GLN A 57 -37.78 -89.29 26.65
CA GLN A 57 -37.94 -88.09 27.47
C GLN A 57 -36.67 -87.79 28.31
N MET A 58 -36.09 -88.80 28.95
CA MET A 58 -34.81 -88.64 29.67
C MET A 58 -33.65 -88.23 28.73
N GLU A 59 -33.61 -88.75 27.50
CA GLU A 59 -32.59 -88.37 26.51
C GLU A 59 -32.77 -86.93 26.00
N ILE A 60 -34.00 -86.44 25.88
CA ILE A 60 -34.31 -85.02 25.57
C ILE A 60 -33.99 -84.11 26.75
N GLU A 61 -34.29 -84.52 27.98
CA GLU A 61 -33.94 -83.74 29.17
C GLU A 61 -32.42 -83.60 29.32
N LYS A 62 -31.67 -84.67 29.07
CA LYS A 62 -30.19 -84.61 29.07
C LYS A 62 -29.63 -83.71 27.97
N SER A 63 -30.19 -83.71 26.76
CA SER A 63 -29.73 -82.79 25.70
C SER A 63 -30.14 -81.34 26.00
N ARG A 64 -31.31 -81.13 26.62
CA ARG A 64 -31.76 -79.82 27.10
C ARG A 64 -30.86 -79.25 28.20
N GLU A 65 -30.42 -80.09 29.13
CA GLU A 65 -29.51 -79.69 30.21
C GLU A 65 -28.15 -79.28 29.66
N ARG A 66 -27.57 -80.07 28.74
CA ARG A 66 -26.33 -79.70 28.02
C ARG A 66 -26.48 -78.40 27.23
N LEU A 67 -27.63 -78.18 26.58
CA LEU A 67 -27.90 -76.94 25.85
C LEU A 67 -27.92 -75.75 26.81
N ARG A 68 -28.56 -75.88 27.98
CA ARG A 68 -28.57 -74.84 29.01
C ARG A 68 -27.18 -74.57 29.58
N GLU A 69 -26.38 -75.60 29.84
CA GLU A 69 -25.01 -75.44 30.32
C GLU A 69 -24.14 -74.70 29.30
N ASN A 70 -24.21 -75.09 28.03
CA ASN A 70 -23.46 -74.42 26.95
C ASN A 70 -23.94 -72.97 26.73
N LEU A 71 -25.25 -72.72 26.87
CA LEU A 71 -25.80 -71.37 26.77
C LEU A 71 -25.30 -70.48 27.92
N ASN A 72 -25.27 -71.00 29.15
CA ASN A 72 -24.72 -70.28 30.30
C ASN A 72 -23.21 -69.96 30.15
N LEU A 73 -22.44 -70.86 29.51
CA LEU A 73 -21.03 -70.62 29.21
C LEU A 73 -20.87 -69.48 28.20
N VAL A 74 -21.61 -69.52 27.09
CA VAL A 74 -21.61 -68.45 26.08
C VAL A 74 -22.06 -67.12 26.67
N GLU A 75 -23.09 -67.09 27.52
CA GLU A 75 -23.53 -65.87 28.20
C GLU A 75 -22.44 -65.28 29.10
N ARG A 76 -21.76 -66.13 29.88
CA ARG A 76 -20.66 -65.70 30.75
C ARG A 76 -19.50 -65.12 29.94
N ASP A 77 -19.18 -65.73 28.80
CA ASP A 77 -18.06 -65.30 27.97
C ASP A 77 -18.41 -64.08 27.11
N MET A 78 -19.68 -63.90 26.73
CA MET A 78 -20.21 -62.63 26.21
C MET A 78 -20.06 -61.50 27.24
N MET A 79 -20.38 -61.75 28.52
CA MET A 79 -20.16 -60.75 29.58
C MET A 79 -18.68 -60.39 29.74
N LYS A 80 -17.74 -61.33 29.52
CA LYS A 80 -16.30 -61.00 29.54
C LYS A 80 -15.89 -60.06 28.41
N ILE A 81 -16.49 -60.22 27.22
CA ILE A 81 -16.27 -59.31 26.08
C ILE A 81 -16.90 -57.94 26.33
N GLU A 82 -18.08 -57.88 26.95
CA GLU A 82 -18.70 -56.61 27.35
C GLU A 82 -17.81 -55.86 28.35
N ASN A 83 -17.31 -56.56 29.39
CA ASN A 83 -16.33 -56.01 30.33
C ASN A 83 -15.00 -55.62 29.67
N PHE A 84 -14.66 -56.20 28.51
CA PHE A 84 -13.47 -55.78 27.76
C PHE A 84 -13.64 -54.39 27.15
N VAL A 85 -14.85 -54.02 26.69
CA VAL A 85 -15.14 -52.66 26.21
C VAL A 85 -14.90 -51.64 27.33
N ASP A 86 -15.36 -51.94 28.55
CA ASP A 86 -15.10 -51.10 29.73
C ASP A 86 -13.61 -51.01 30.07
N ARG A 87 -12.84 -52.09 29.85
CA ARG A 87 -11.37 -52.06 30.01
C ARG A 87 -10.68 -51.21 28.95
N VAL A 88 -11.14 -51.21 27.70
CA VAL A 88 -10.60 -50.32 26.67
C VAL A 88 -10.80 -48.87 27.10
N GLU A 89 -11.96 -48.52 27.63
CA GLU A 89 -12.21 -47.18 28.16
C GLU A 89 -11.34 -46.88 29.39
N SER A 90 -11.31 -47.78 30.37
CA SER A 90 -10.54 -47.58 31.61
C SER A 90 -9.02 -47.56 31.41
N ASP A 91 -8.48 -48.34 30.47
CA ASP A 91 -7.03 -48.52 30.33
C ASP A 91 -6.44 -47.61 29.24
N LEU A 92 -7.17 -47.37 28.14
CA LEU A 92 -6.66 -46.57 27.02
C LEU A 92 -6.92 -45.08 27.23
N VAL A 93 -8.09 -44.70 27.74
CA VAL A 93 -8.48 -43.28 27.88
C VAL A 93 -7.55 -42.53 28.82
N PRO A 94 -7.14 -43.04 30.01
CA PRO A 94 -6.19 -42.33 30.86
C PRO A 94 -4.82 -42.15 30.21
N VAL A 95 -4.34 -43.15 29.46
CA VAL A 95 -3.06 -43.06 28.75
C VAL A 95 -3.12 -41.98 27.67
N VAL A 96 -4.20 -41.95 26.87
CA VAL A 96 -4.41 -40.92 25.83
C VAL A 96 -4.63 -39.53 26.43
N LEU A 97 -5.38 -39.41 27.54
CA LEU A 97 -5.56 -38.14 28.24
C LEU A 97 -4.24 -37.63 28.83
N SER A 98 -3.45 -38.50 29.45
CA SER A 98 -2.13 -38.14 29.97
C SER A 98 -1.19 -37.65 28.85
N PHE A 99 -1.28 -38.26 27.67
CA PHE A 99 -0.60 -37.84 26.45
C PHE A 99 -1.02 -36.43 26.02
N LEU A 100 -2.32 -36.18 25.88
CA LEU A 100 -2.83 -34.87 25.45
C LEU A 100 -2.48 -33.75 26.45
N VAL A 101 -2.53 -34.05 27.75
CA VAL A 101 -2.14 -33.10 28.80
C VAL A 101 -0.66 -32.77 28.73
N ARG A 102 0.22 -33.77 28.55
CA ARG A 102 1.66 -33.55 28.46
C ARG A 102 2.04 -32.81 27.18
N LEU A 103 1.49 -33.21 26.03
CA LEU A 103 1.68 -32.52 24.75
C LEU A 103 1.23 -31.05 24.83
N LYS A 104 0.09 -30.77 25.48
CA LYS A 104 -0.37 -29.40 25.73
C LYS A 104 0.63 -28.63 26.60
N GLY A 105 1.19 -29.27 27.64
CA GLY A 105 2.24 -28.69 28.47
C GLY A 105 3.47 -28.30 27.66
N ASP A 106 3.96 -29.22 26.82
CA ASP A 106 5.15 -29.02 25.98
C ASP A 106 4.91 -27.89 24.95
N LEU A 107 3.74 -27.84 24.30
CA LEU A 107 3.37 -26.76 23.37
C LEU A 107 3.23 -25.39 24.07
N VAL A 108 2.69 -25.35 25.29
CA VAL A 108 2.61 -24.12 26.09
C VAL A 108 4.01 -23.67 26.53
N GLY A 109 4.90 -24.61 26.87
CA GLY A 109 6.31 -24.36 27.13
C GLY A 109 7.00 -23.75 25.92
N LEU A 110 6.81 -24.34 24.74
CA LEU A 110 7.32 -23.84 23.47
C LEU A 110 6.86 -22.41 23.19
N LYS A 111 5.55 -22.16 23.31
CA LYS A 111 4.97 -20.81 23.14
C LYS A 111 5.60 -19.81 24.10
N THR A 112 5.72 -20.17 25.37
CA THR A 112 6.31 -19.30 26.41
C THR A 112 7.78 -19.00 26.13
N ASN A 113 8.53 -19.99 25.66
CA ASN A 113 9.95 -19.86 25.35
C ASN A 113 10.20 -19.02 24.09
N ILE A 114 9.45 -19.27 23.01
CA ILE A 114 9.53 -18.46 21.78
C ILE A 114 9.15 -17.02 22.09
N ILE A 115 8.02 -16.78 22.76
CA ILE A 115 7.58 -15.42 23.11
C ILE A 115 8.58 -14.75 24.06
N GLY A 116 9.05 -15.46 25.08
CA GLY A 116 9.99 -14.94 26.07
C GLY A 116 11.34 -14.55 25.48
N ARG A 117 11.92 -15.40 24.61
CA ARG A 117 13.19 -15.13 23.93
C ARG A 117 13.03 -14.11 22.80
N SER A 118 11.92 -14.15 22.07
CA SER A 118 11.56 -13.15 21.05
C SER A 118 11.43 -11.75 21.64
N LYS A 119 10.66 -11.60 22.73
CA LYS A 119 10.44 -10.33 23.43
C LYS A 119 11.72 -9.74 24.04
N ARG A 120 12.67 -10.57 24.51
CA ARG A 120 13.95 -10.08 25.06
C ARG A 120 14.88 -9.51 23.99
N ARG A 121 14.88 -10.07 22.77
CA ARG A 121 15.83 -9.72 21.70
C ARG A 121 15.26 -8.78 20.63
N ALA A 122 13.93 -8.71 20.45
CA ALA A 122 13.27 -7.73 19.59
C ALA A 122 13.40 -6.27 20.08
N LYS A 123 14.01 -6.04 21.25
CA LYS A 123 14.29 -4.70 21.79
C LYS A 123 15.39 -3.93 21.04
N THR A 124 16.11 -4.55 20.11
CA THR A 124 17.16 -3.90 19.32
C THR A 124 17.08 -4.35 17.86
N ASN A 125 16.98 -3.37 16.95
CA ASN A 125 16.76 -3.51 15.51
C ASN A 125 17.70 -4.54 14.83
N LEU A 126 17.13 -5.67 14.39
CA LEU A 126 17.61 -6.55 13.29
C LEU A 126 16.59 -7.68 13.10
N GLN A 127 15.38 -7.34 12.64
CA GLN A 127 14.22 -8.25 12.68
C GLN A 127 14.36 -9.48 11.76
N ALA A 128 14.99 -9.37 10.59
CA ALA A 128 15.18 -10.50 9.67
C ALA A 128 16.22 -11.52 10.20
N ASN A 129 17.43 -11.05 10.55
CA ASN A 129 18.47 -11.91 11.12
C ASN A 129 18.06 -12.53 12.45
N PHE A 130 17.23 -11.83 13.24
CA PHE A 130 16.70 -12.35 14.49
C PHE A 130 15.71 -13.50 14.28
N VAL A 131 14.78 -13.35 13.31
CA VAL A 131 13.81 -14.40 12.98
C VAL A 131 14.50 -15.62 12.37
N GLU A 132 15.40 -15.42 11.41
CA GLU A 132 16.00 -16.52 10.65
C GLU A 132 17.05 -17.31 11.45
N ASN A 133 17.88 -16.65 12.26
CA ASN A 133 18.94 -17.36 12.99
C ASN A 133 18.54 -17.76 14.42
N THR A 134 17.67 -16.99 15.08
CA THR A 134 17.30 -17.29 16.47
C THR A 134 15.93 -17.94 16.56
N VAL A 135 14.89 -17.35 15.98
CA VAL A 135 13.52 -17.87 16.13
C VAL A 135 13.40 -19.22 15.44
N LYS A 136 13.90 -19.34 14.20
CA LYS A 136 13.88 -20.61 13.46
C LYS A 136 14.63 -21.72 14.20
N SER A 137 15.87 -21.47 14.66
CA SER A 137 16.64 -22.48 15.40
C SER A 137 15.95 -22.93 16.70
N ILE A 138 15.31 -22.02 17.43
CA ILE A 138 14.56 -22.37 18.65
C ILE A 138 13.31 -23.19 18.29
N CYS A 139 12.60 -22.79 17.23
CA CYS A 139 11.48 -23.56 16.73
C CYS A 139 11.95 -24.97 16.34
N ASP A 140 12.97 -25.11 15.52
CA ASP A 140 13.45 -26.40 15.00
C ASP A 140 13.91 -27.33 16.13
N GLU A 141 14.64 -26.82 17.13
CA GLU A 141 15.09 -27.60 18.30
C GLU A 141 13.91 -28.09 19.15
N GLN A 142 12.95 -27.21 19.44
CA GLN A 142 11.81 -27.56 20.28
C GLN A 142 10.75 -28.37 19.54
N PHE A 143 10.56 -28.14 18.23
CA PHE A 143 9.73 -28.99 17.40
C PHE A 143 10.34 -30.39 17.28
N SER A 144 11.67 -30.51 17.20
CA SER A 144 12.35 -31.81 17.24
C SER A 144 12.16 -32.53 18.59
N GLU A 145 12.16 -31.79 19.71
CA GLU A 145 11.89 -32.35 21.05
C GLU A 145 10.43 -32.84 21.18
N ILE A 146 9.47 -32.05 20.68
CA ILE A 146 8.06 -32.44 20.61
C ILE A 146 7.86 -33.61 19.65
N GLU A 147 8.51 -33.60 18.50
CA GLU A 147 8.45 -34.67 17.50
C GLU A 147 9.02 -35.98 18.05
N ALA A 148 10.15 -35.94 18.77
CA ALA A 148 10.71 -37.10 19.45
C ALA A 148 9.77 -37.64 20.55
N THR A 149 9.10 -36.72 21.27
CA THR A 149 8.12 -37.07 22.30
C THR A 149 6.86 -37.71 21.70
N LEU A 150 6.39 -37.20 20.55
CA LEU A 150 5.27 -37.73 19.79
C LEU A 150 5.58 -39.10 19.15
N THR A 151 6.79 -39.28 18.62
CA THR A 151 7.15 -40.46 17.81
C THR A 151 7.74 -41.61 18.60
N SER A 152 8.52 -41.33 19.67
CA SER A 152 9.22 -42.36 20.43
C SER A 152 8.82 -42.42 21.90
N GLY A 153 8.53 -41.26 22.52
CA GLY A 153 8.27 -41.17 23.95
C GLY A 153 6.87 -41.60 24.39
N MET A 154 5.85 -41.46 23.52
CA MET A 154 4.45 -41.60 23.93
C MET A 154 3.54 -42.38 22.98
N SER A 155 3.85 -42.45 21.68
CA SER A 155 3.14 -43.34 20.75
C SER A 155 3.39 -44.81 21.09
N ALA A 156 4.59 -45.17 21.54
CA ALA A 156 4.96 -46.54 21.86
C ALA A 156 4.13 -47.14 23.03
N PRO A 157 3.96 -46.46 24.19
CA PRO A 157 3.07 -46.95 25.25
C PRO A 157 1.60 -47.08 24.83
N ILE A 158 1.10 -46.18 23.99
CA ILE A 158 -0.27 -46.25 23.46
C ILE A 158 -0.40 -47.48 22.54
N LEU A 159 0.55 -47.68 21.63
CA LEU A 159 0.55 -48.82 20.72
C LEU A 159 0.73 -50.15 21.46
N GLU A 160 1.54 -50.19 22.51
CA GLU A 160 1.72 -51.36 23.38
C GLU A 160 0.40 -51.69 24.09
N LYS A 161 -0.27 -50.69 24.67
CA LYS A 161 -1.58 -50.89 25.30
C LYS A 161 -2.67 -51.32 24.30
N ILE A 162 -2.69 -50.74 23.10
CA ILE A 162 -3.61 -51.18 22.04
C ILE A 162 -3.32 -52.62 21.65
N ARG A 163 -2.04 -53.02 21.56
CA ARG A 163 -1.65 -54.37 21.24
C ARG A 163 -2.08 -55.36 22.32
N ASP A 164 -1.81 -55.08 23.59
CA ASP A 164 -2.23 -55.92 24.72
C ASP A 164 -3.75 -56.10 24.78
N LEU A 165 -4.49 -55.00 24.59
CA LEU A 165 -5.95 -55.03 24.50
C LEU A 165 -6.41 -55.88 23.30
N THR A 166 -5.78 -55.71 22.14
CA THR A 166 -6.11 -56.48 20.93
C THR A 166 -5.86 -57.97 21.10
N ASP A 167 -4.74 -58.35 21.72
CA ASP A 167 -4.39 -59.76 21.96
C ASP A 167 -5.37 -60.39 22.96
N THR A 168 -5.72 -59.67 24.03
CA THR A 168 -6.72 -60.12 25.03
C THR A 168 -8.13 -60.26 24.43
N PHE A 169 -8.53 -59.32 23.57
CA PHE A 169 -9.81 -59.39 22.85
C PHE A 169 -9.85 -60.59 21.91
N LYS A 170 -8.77 -60.78 21.14
CA LYS A 170 -8.65 -61.89 20.20
C LYS A 170 -8.75 -63.24 20.90
N GLU A 171 -8.12 -63.40 22.06
CA GLU A 171 -8.23 -64.61 22.88
C GLU A 171 -9.67 -64.82 23.36
N SER A 172 -10.32 -63.77 23.89
CA SER A 172 -11.70 -63.82 24.38
C SER A 172 -12.70 -64.18 23.26
N VAL A 173 -12.53 -63.62 22.06
CA VAL A 173 -13.33 -63.95 20.87
C VAL A 173 -13.06 -65.38 20.39
N GLY A 174 -11.82 -65.85 20.49
CA GLY A 174 -11.45 -67.23 20.16
C GLY A 174 -12.20 -68.24 21.02
N ILE A 175 -12.21 -68.02 22.35
CA ILE A 175 -12.94 -68.87 23.31
C ILE A 175 -14.44 -68.83 23.02
N LEU A 176 -15.03 -67.65 22.83
CA LEU A 176 -16.46 -67.52 22.53
C LEU A 176 -16.85 -68.24 21.23
N ASN A 177 -15.98 -68.24 20.22
CA ASN A 177 -16.25 -68.94 18.97
C ASN A 177 -16.22 -70.48 19.13
N GLU A 178 -15.33 -70.99 19.99
CA GLU A 178 -15.31 -72.41 20.36
C GLU A 178 -16.57 -72.79 21.15
N GLU A 179 -16.97 -71.99 22.14
CA GLU A 179 -18.20 -72.21 22.91
C GLU A 179 -19.47 -72.12 22.04
N PHE A 180 -19.51 -71.20 21.07
CA PHE A 180 -20.62 -71.10 20.11
C PHE A 180 -20.70 -72.34 19.21
N SER A 181 -19.56 -72.90 18.83
CA SER A 181 -19.49 -74.16 18.06
C SER A 181 -20.02 -75.34 18.89
N HIS A 182 -19.72 -75.39 20.19
CA HIS A 182 -20.27 -76.38 21.11
C HIS A 182 -21.78 -76.21 21.35
N LEU A 183 -22.25 -74.96 21.52
CA LEU A 183 -23.67 -74.65 21.65
C LEU A 183 -24.44 -75.08 20.39
N LYS A 184 -23.90 -74.81 19.20
CA LYS A 184 -24.49 -75.25 17.93
C LYS A 184 -24.63 -76.77 17.87
N ALA A 185 -23.58 -77.51 18.20
CA ALA A 185 -23.63 -78.98 18.25
C ALA A 185 -24.69 -79.49 19.25
N SER A 186 -24.87 -78.80 20.38
CA SER A 186 -25.90 -79.14 21.38
C SER A 186 -27.32 -78.82 20.92
N ILE A 187 -27.51 -77.74 20.14
CA ILE A 187 -28.79 -77.37 19.52
C ILE A 187 -29.18 -78.41 18.47
N ASP A 188 -28.23 -78.84 17.64
CA ASP A 188 -28.46 -79.86 16.61
C ASP A 188 -28.84 -81.21 17.24
N ASP A 189 -28.16 -81.64 18.32
CA ASP A 189 -28.50 -82.86 19.08
C ASP A 189 -29.89 -82.77 19.74
N TYR A 190 -30.22 -81.64 20.36
CA TYR A 190 -31.56 -81.42 20.92
C TYR A 190 -32.65 -81.45 19.84
N GLY A 191 -32.42 -80.79 18.71
CA GLY A 191 -33.36 -80.74 17.58
C GLY A 191 -33.63 -82.12 16.98
N GLN A 192 -32.61 -82.94 16.80
CA GLN A 192 -32.76 -84.31 16.30
C GLN A 192 -33.61 -85.17 17.26
N ARG A 193 -33.32 -85.14 18.57
CA ARG A 193 -34.07 -85.93 19.56
C ARG A 193 -35.52 -85.47 19.68
N ALA A 194 -35.76 -84.16 19.72
CA ALA A 194 -37.11 -83.61 19.75
C ALA A 194 -37.91 -84.00 18.50
N GLY A 195 -37.28 -83.99 17.31
CA GLY A 195 -37.91 -84.43 16.06
C GLY A 195 -38.38 -85.89 16.11
N THR A 196 -37.53 -86.81 16.60
CA THR A 196 -37.89 -88.23 16.70
C THR A 196 -39.03 -88.53 17.68
N GLU A 197 -39.18 -87.71 18.73
CA GLU A 197 -40.28 -87.85 19.69
C GLU A 197 -41.60 -87.36 19.09
N ILE A 198 -41.57 -86.25 18.35
CA ILE A 198 -42.74 -85.74 17.63
C ILE A 198 -43.26 -86.76 16.62
N GLU A 199 -42.36 -87.40 15.86
CA GLU A 199 -42.73 -88.46 14.91
C GLU A 199 -43.34 -89.69 15.60
N PHE A 200 -42.82 -90.07 16.77
CA PHE A 200 -43.34 -91.19 17.54
C PHE A 200 -44.74 -90.93 18.10
N LEU A 201 -44.93 -89.78 18.75
CA LEU A 201 -46.24 -89.38 19.29
C LEU A 201 -47.29 -89.24 18.19
N SER A 202 -46.90 -88.71 17.03
CA SER A 202 -47.77 -88.63 15.84
C SER A 202 -48.26 -90.01 15.38
N LYS A 203 -47.37 -91.01 15.41
CA LYS A 203 -47.69 -92.39 15.02
C LYS A 203 -48.60 -93.09 16.02
N GLU A 204 -48.42 -92.85 17.32
CA GLU A 204 -49.21 -93.48 18.39
C GLU A 204 -50.66 -92.95 18.43
N VAL A 205 -50.86 -91.65 18.20
CA VAL A 205 -52.19 -91.02 18.15
C VAL A 205 -53.00 -91.48 16.92
N SER A 206 -52.34 -91.97 15.88
CA SER A 206 -52.99 -92.41 14.63
C SER A 206 -53.73 -93.76 14.72
N MET A 207 -53.58 -94.54 15.80
CA MET A 207 -54.27 -95.82 15.98
C MET A 207 -55.56 -95.69 16.81
N LYS A 208 -56.73 -95.56 16.16
CA LYS A 208 -58.04 -95.50 16.85
C LYS A 208 -58.71 -96.88 17.02
N PRO A 209 -59.29 -97.23 18.18
CA PRO A 209 -60.08 -98.45 18.38
C PRO A 209 -61.53 -98.27 17.88
N LYS A 210 -62.11 -99.30 17.24
CA LYS A 210 -63.50 -99.33 16.77
C LYS A 210 -64.40 -100.03 17.80
N VAL A 211 -65.38 -99.32 18.34
CA VAL A 211 -66.49 -99.87 19.15
C VAL A 211 -67.80 -99.46 18.47
N GLU A 212 -68.70 -100.40 18.23
CA GLU A 212 -70.01 -100.13 17.64
C GLU A 212 -71.00 -99.60 18.69
N ILE A 213 -71.68 -98.50 18.34
CA ILE A 213 -72.42 -97.65 19.27
C ILE A 213 -73.95 -97.89 19.12
N PRO A 214 -74.69 -98.17 20.21
CA PRO A 214 -76.17 -98.28 20.23
C PRO A 214 -76.90 -97.01 19.75
N LYS A 215 -78.13 -97.14 19.21
CA LYS A 215 -78.87 -96.05 18.53
C LYS A 215 -79.13 -94.79 19.38
N GLU A 216 -79.40 -94.92 20.68
CA GLU A 216 -79.56 -93.76 21.58
C GLU A 216 -78.25 -93.01 21.81
N VAL A 217 -77.13 -93.75 21.81
CA VAL A 217 -75.79 -93.15 21.89
C VAL A 217 -75.44 -92.53 20.54
N LYS A 218 -75.90 -93.07 19.40
CA LYS A 218 -75.78 -92.38 18.09
C LYS A 218 -76.52 -91.05 18.07
N GLU A 219 -77.75 -90.97 18.56
CA GLU A 219 -78.49 -89.70 18.60
C GLU A 219 -77.83 -88.69 19.54
N LYS A 220 -77.37 -89.12 20.72
CA LYS A 220 -76.58 -88.26 21.63
C LYS A 220 -75.25 -87.83 21.00
N VAL A 221 -74.60 -88.72 20.25
CA VAL A 221 -73.36 -88.42 19.50
C VAL A 221 -73.65 -87.44 18.37
N GLU A 222 -74.76 -87.55 17.65
CA GLU A 222 -75.14 -86.58 16.61
C GLU A 222 -75.49 -85.19 17.19
N GLU A 223 -76.14 -85.14 18.36
CA GLU A 223 -76.40 -83.91 19.10
C GLU A 223 -75.07 -83.28 19.57
N GLN A 224 -74.18 -84.09 20.16
CA GLN A 224 -72.85 -83.67 20.58
C GLN A 224 -71.98 -83.26 19.38
N GLU A 225 -72.07 -83.92 18.24
CA GLU A 225 -71.38 -83.55 17.01
C GLU A 225 -71.87 -82.20 16.49
N ARG A 226 -73.18 -81.93 16.56
CA ARG A 226 -73.74 -80.62 16.22
C ARG A 226 -73.24 -79.54 17.18
N GLN A 227 -73.19 -79.81 18.48
CA GLN A 227 -72.61 -78.89 19.47
C GLN A 227 -71.11 -78.68 19.23
N LEU A 228 -70.36 -79.74 18.96
CA LEU A 228 -68.94 -79.67 18.61
C LEU A 228 -68.70 -78.87 17.34
N ARG A 229 -69.55 -78.98 16.31
CA ARG A 229 -69.46 -78.14 15.12
C ARG A 229 -69.73 -76.67 15.43
N ARG A 230 -70.73 -76.37 16.26
CA ARG A 230 -70.99 -74.98 16.71
C ARG A 230 -69.81 -74.40 17.48
N LEU A 231 -69.29 -75.15 18.46
CA LEU A 231 -68.12 -74.77 19.24
C LEU A 231 -66.88 -74.62 18.37
N ARG A 232 -66.69 -75.49 17.38
CA ARG A 232 -65.56 -75.40 16.44
C ARG A 232 -65.65 -74.11 15.61
N ASN A 233 -66.83 -73.79 15.08
CA ASN A 233 -67.05 -72.54 14.34
C ASN A 233 -66.88 -71.31 15.24
N GLU A 234 -67.27 -71.39 16.52
CA GLU A 234 -67.08 -70.30 17.49
C GLU A 234 -65.59 -70.12 17.84
N VAL A 235 -64.86 -71.22 18.02
CA VAL A 235 -63.40 -71.21 18.22
C VAL A 235 -62.68 -70.65 17.00
N GLU A 236 -63.10 -71.03 15.79
CA GLU A 236 -62.54 -70.52 14.53
C GLU A 236 -62.78 -69.00 14.43
N LEU A 237 -63.99 -68.52 14.68
CA LEU A 237 -64.30 -67.09 14.71
C LEU A 237 -63.51 -66.34 15.80
N LEU A 238 -63.29 -66.95 16.96
CA LEU A 238 -62.49 -66.36 18.03
C LEU A 238 -61.01 -66.32 17.66
N ASN A 239 -60.48 -67.35 16.99
CA ASN A 239 -59.11 -67.36 16.47
C ASN A 239 -58.92 -66.28 15.42
N ASP A 240 -59.85 -66.12 14.46
CA ASP A 240 -59.81 -65.04 13.47
C ASP A 240 -59.82 -63.66 14.14
N LYS A 241 -60.61 -63.49 15.21
CA LYS A 241 -60.61 -62.24 16.00
C LYS A 241 -59.28 -62.04 16.73
N LEU A 242 -58.68 -63.11 17.25
CA LEU A 242 -57.41 -63.06 17.97
C LEU A 242 -56.28 -62.70 17.01
N GLU A 243 -56.21 -63.32 15.84
CA GLU A 243 -55.24 -63.02 14.78
C GLU A 243 -55.38 -61.56 14.30
N ASN A 244 -56.61 -61.08 14.10
CA ASN A 244 -56.85 -59.67 13.77
C ASN A 244 -56.37 -58.72 14.88
N ARG A 245 -56.52 -59.09 16.16
CA ARG A 245 -56.04 -58.28 17.30
C ARG A 245 -54.53 -58.31 17.42
N GLU A 246 -53.89 -59.44 17.15
CA GLU A 246 -52.43 -59.54 17.09
C GLU A 246 -51.86 -58.69 15.94
N ALA A 247 -52.51 -58.70 14.77
CA ALA A 247 -52.16 -57.82 13.66
C ALA A 247 -52.32 -56.33 14.04
N GLU A 248 -53.38 -55.96 14.76
CA GLU A 248 -53.59 -54.60 15.25
C GLU A 248 -52.53 -54.20 16.29
N ILE A 249 -52.18 -55.09 17.22
CA ILE A 249 -51.13 -54.87 18.23
C ILE A 249 -49.77 -54.66 17.57
N THR A 250 -49.40 -55.48 16.59
CA THR A 250 -48.12 -55.34 15.87
C THR A 250 -48.07 -54.03 15.08
N ALA A 251 -49.17 -53.62 14.44
CA ALA A 251 -49.29 -52.31 13.79
C ALA A 251 -49.18 -51.14 14.78
N LEU A 252 -49.74 -51.26 15.98
CA LEU A 252 -49.61 -50.24 17.03
C LEU A 252 -48.18 -50.18 17.58
N GLN A 253 -47.52 -51.32 17.78
CA GLN A 253 -46.12 -51.37 18.23
C GLN A 253 -45.16 -50.73 17.22
N THR A 254 -45.36 -50.99 15.93
CA THR A 254 -44.55 -50.35 14.86
C THR A 254 -44.78 -48.85 14.80
N ASN A 255 -46.03 -48.38 14.90
CA ASN A 255 -46.34 -46.95 15.00
C ASN A 255 -45.75 -46.30 16.26
N LEU A 256 -45.76 -47.00 17.40
CA LEU A 256 -45.14 -46.53 18.64
C LEU A 256 -43.61 -46.39 18.47
N ALA A 257 -42.96 -47.35 17.83
CA ALA A 257 -41.53 -47.27 17.55
C ALA A 257 -41.20 -46.09 16.63
N ALA A 258 -41.99 -45.88 15.56
CA ALA A 258 -41.81 -44.76 14.64
C ALA A 258 -42.01 -43.40 15.32
N THR A 259 -43.01 -43.28 16.20
CA THR A 259 -43.26 -42.05 16.96
C THR A 259 -42.17 -41.78 18.00
N LYS A 260 -41.65 -42.81 18.68
CA LYS A 260 -40.48 -42.68 19.57
C LYS A 260 -39.24 -42.18 18.82
N ALA A 261 -38.92 -42.79 17.67
CA ALA A 261 -37.81 -42.36 16.83
C ALA A 261 -37.98 -40.91 16.35
N ARG A 262 -39.21 -40.50 16.01
CA ARG A 262 -39.51 -39.11 15.65
C ARG A 262 -39.30 -38.15 16.83
N ASN A 263 -39.70 -38.54 18.05
CA ASN A 263 -39.46 -37.74 19.25
C ASN A 263 -37.98 -37.59 19.56
N GLU A 264 -37.19 -38.68 19.51
CA GLU A 264 -35.73 -38.61 19.70
C GLU A 264 -35.07 -37.67 18.68
N ASN A 265 -35.49 -37.73 17.42
CA ASN A 265 -35.01 -36.81 16.39
C ASN A 265 -35.36 -35.35 16.68
N LEU A 266 -36.58 -35.09 17.18
CA LEU A 266 -36.99 -33.74 17.57
C LEU A 266 -36.25 -33.24 18.81
N GLU A 267 -36.02 -34.09 19.80
CA GLU A 267 -35.21 -33.76 20.99
C GLU A 267 -33.77 -33.44 20.61
N ASN A 268 -33.17 -34.23 19.72
CA ASN A 268 -31.85 -33.96 19.16
C ASN A 268 -31.81 -32.64 18.38
N ALA A 269 -32.84 -32.34 17.60
CA ALA A 269 -32.96 -31.06 16.89
C ALA A 269 -33.10 -29.88 17.86
N ILE A 270 -33.89 -30.02 18.93
CA ILE A 270 -34.04 -29.02 19.99
C ILE A 270 -32.71 -28.80 20.70
N ARG A 271 -31.97 -29.86 21.01
CA ARG A 271 -30.66 -29.77 21.66
C ARG A 271 -29.66 -29.00 20.79
N LYS A 272 -29.57 -29.33 19.51
CA LYS A 272 -28.77 -28.57 18.53
C LYS A 272 -29.20 -27.10 18.45
N ALA A 273 -30.51 -26.84 18.37
CA ALA A 273 -31.06 -25.49 18.32
C ALA A 273 -30.80 -24.67 19.60
N LYS A 274 -30.67 -25.33 20.76
CA LYS A 274 -30.25 -24.69 22.03
C LYS A 274 -28.76 -24.42 22.10
N GLU A 275 -27.93 -25.20 21.41
CA GLU A 275 -26.47 -24.99 21.36
C GLU A 275 -26.08 -23.84 20.41
N THR A 276 -26.83 -23.61 19.33
CA THR A 276 -26.61 -22.49 18.39
C THR A 276 -26.60 -21.07 19.01
N PRO A 277 -27.53 -20.67 19.90
CA PRO A 277 -27.48 -19.33 20.51
C PRO A 277 -26.26 -19.13 21.41
N ALA A 278 -25.67 -20.19 21.98
CA ALA A 278 -24.43 -20.06 22.76
C ALA A 278 -23.26 -19.62 21.88
N THR A 279 -23.11 -20.21 20.69
CA THR A 279 -22.09 -19.80 19.71
C THR A 279 -22.32 -18.39 19.18
N ASP A 280 -23.59 -17.99 19.00
CA ASP A 280 -23.92 -16.62 18.56
C ASP A 280 -23.58 -15.58 19.64
N THR A 281 -23.75 -15.90 20.93
CA THR A 281 -23.39 -14.97 22.02
C THR A 281 -21.89 -14.71 22.11
N GLU A 282 -21.05 -15.73 21.92
CA GLU A 282 -19.60 -15.55 21.86
C GLU A 282 -19.18 -14.75 20.62
N MET A 283 -19.78 -15.03 19.46
CA MET A 283 -19.50 -14.29 18.23
C MET A 283 -19.89 -12.82 18.37
N VAL A 284 -21.06 -12.53 18.96
CA VAL A 284 -21.50 -11.16 19.26
C VAL A 284 -20.59 -10.47 20.27
N ALA A 285 -20.09 -11.18 21.30
CA ALA A 285 -19.13 -10.62 22.25
C ALA A 285 -17.79 -10.27 21.59
N ASN A 286 -17.31 -11.11 20.68
CA ASN A 286 -16.10 -10.84 19.90
C ASN A 286 -16.28 -9.67 18.93
N LEU A 287 -17.42 -9.60 18.23
CA LEU A 287 -17.77 -8.47 17.37
C LEU A 287 -17.84 -7.16 18.17
N ARG A 288 -18.47 -7.16 19.37
CA ARG A 288 -18.49 -5.98 20.25
C ARG A 288 -17.10 -5.53 20.68
N LYS A 289 -16.18 -6.46 20.98
CA LYS A 289 -14.78 -6.13 21.29
C LYS A 289 -14.08 -5.51 20.08
N SER A 290 -14.30 -6.07 18.89
CA SER A 290 -13.74 -5.54 17.64
C SER A 290 -14.26 -4.13 17.33
N VAL A 291 -15.56 -3.89 17.52
CA VAL A 291 -16.16 -2.56 17.33
C VAL A 291 -15.56 -1.55 18.29
N LYS A 292 -15.42 -1.90 19.58
CA LYS A 292 -14.75 -1.01 20.56
C LYS A 292 -13.30 -0.69 20.19
N ALA A 293 -12.55 -1.68 19.69
CA ALA A 293 -11.17 -1.46 19.24
C ALA A 293 -11.13 -0.48 18.06
N LEU A 294 -12.03 -0.65 17.09
CA LEU A 294 -12.16 0.25 15.94
C LEU A 294 -12.62 1.65 16.33
N GLU A 295 -13.51 1.78 17.32
CA GLU A 295 -13.92 3.08 17.88
C GLU A 295 -12.73 3.80 18.52
N THR A 296 -11.90 3.10 19.29
CA THR A 296 -10.69 3.70 19.88
C THR A 296 -9.66 4.09 18.82
N GLU A 297 -9.51 3.29 17.76
CA GLU A 297 -8.62 3.62 16.65
C GLU A 297 -9.12 4.84 15.88
N LYS A 298 -10.44 4.95 15.69
CA LYS A 298 -11.08 6.11 15.09
C LYS A 298 -10.84 7.38 15.91
N GLU A 299 -11.00 7.33 17.24
CA GLU A 299 -10.73 8.47 18.12
C GLU A 299 -9.26 8.91 18.03
N LEU A 300 -8.31 7.98 18.00
CA LEU A 300 -6.89 8.28 17.83
C LEU A 300 -6.59 8.95 16.47
N LEU A 301 -7.20 8.46 15.40
CA LEU A 301 -7.06 9.04 14.06
C LEU A 301 -7.69 10.44 13.97
N GLU A 302 -8.85 10.65 14.61
CA GLU A 302 -9.46 11.98 14.72
C GLU A 302 -8.53 12.96 15.47
N ASP A 303 -7.91 12.52 16.57
CA ASP A 303 -6.91 13.31 17.30
C ASP A 303 -5.69 13.62 16.42
N GLU A 304 -5.16 12.66 15.67
CA GLU A 304 -4.03 12.88 14.75
C GLU A 304 -4.38 13.87 13.64
N ILE A 305 -5.59 13.80 13.07
CA ILE A 305 -6.08 14.77 12.09
C ILE A 305 -6.14 16.18 12.69
N THR A 306 -6.61 16.33 13.94
CA THR A 306 -6.64 17.65 14.58
C THR A 306 -5.24 18.21 14.84
N GLN A 307 -4.27 17.36 15.20
CA GLN A 307 -2.88 17.76 15.38
C GLN A 307 -2.25 18.19 14.06
N LEU A 308 -2.43 17.42 12.98
CA LEU A 308 -1.95 17.76 11.65
C LEU A 308 -2.57 19.05 11.13
N SER A 309 -3.87 19.27 11.35
CA SER A 309 -4.54 20.52 10.98
C SER A 309 -3.97 21.73 11.74
N ARG A 310 -3.63 21.58 13.03
CA ARG A 310 -2.95 22.64 13.80
C ARG A 310 -1.54 22.91 13.27
N ALA A 311 -0.78 21.85 12.98
CA ALA A 311 0.56 21.96 12.41
C ALA A 311 0.54 22.66 11.04
N GLN A 312 -0.44 22.32 10.19
CA GLN A 312 -0.65 22.98 8.89
C GLN A 312 -0.92 24.47 9.08
N LYS A 313 -1.86 24.85 9.96
CA LYS A 313 -2.15 26.28 10.25
C LYS A 313 -0.93 27.03 10.76
N GLN A 314 -0.08 26.39 11.58
CA GLN A 314 1.15 27.00 12.05
C GLN A 314 2.16 27.18 10.92
N SER A 315 2.32 26.17 10.06
CA SER A 315 3.16 26.24 8.85
C SER A 315 2.70 27.37 7.93
N GLU A 316 1.40 27.48 7.64
CA GLU A 316 0.82 28.56 6.83
C GLU A 316 1.17 29.95 7.40
N LYS A 317 1.06 30.13 8.73
CA LYS A 317 1.49 31.38 9.40
C LYS A 317 2.97 31.66 9.20
N THR A 318 3.83 30.66 9.37
CA THR A 318 5.28 30.85 9.14
C THR A 318 5.61 31.19 7.69
N VAL A 319 4.88 30.61 6.72
CA VAL A 319 5.03 30.94 5.30
C VAL A 319 4.61 32.38 5.03
N THR A 320 3.50 32.85 5.62
CA THR A 320 3.10 34.26 5.47
C THR A 320 4.12 35.22 6.07
N GLU A 321 4.64 34.93 7.27
CA GLU A 321 5.69 35.74 7.91
C GLU A 321 6.99 35.77 7.08
N LEU A 322 7.36 34.64 6.48
CA LEU A 322 8.54 34.56 5.59
C LEU A 322 8.32 35.34 4.29
N LYS A 323 7.11 35.32 3.71
CA LYS A 323 6.78 36.15 2.54
C LYS A 323 6.85 37.64 2.86
N ASP A 324 6.36 38.06 4.03
CA ASP A 324 6.44 39.46 4.44
C ASP A 324 7.90 39.90 4.66
N LYS A 325 8.72 39.04 5.27
CA LYS A 325 10.16 39.28 5.40
C LYS A 325 10.84 39.37 4.03
N LEU A 326 10.49 38.49 3.09
CA LEU A 326 11.03 38.49 1.74
C LEU A 326 10.69 39.80 1.01
N ALA A 327 9.42 40.22 1.04
CA ALA A 327 8.99 41.48 0.42
C ALA A 327 9.74 42.69 1.01
N LYS A 328 9.97 42.70 2.34
CA LYS A 328 10.76 43.76 2.99
C LYS A 328 12.22 43.74 2.53
N THR A 329 12.82 42.56 2.38
CA THR A 329 14.20 42.46 1.87
C THR A 329 14.31 42.87 0.41
N GLU A 330 13.34 42.50 -0.45
CA GLU A 330 13.30 42.91 -1.86
C GLU A 330 13.19 44.43 -2.01
N LEU A 331 12.35 45.08 -1.20
CA LEU A 331 12.27 46.55 -1.18
C LEU A 331 13.60 47.18 -0.76
N SER A 332 14.25 46.65 0.28
CA SER A 332 15.57 47.15 0.70
C SER A 332 16.65 46.93 -0.37
N GLU A 333 16.58 45.83 -1.12
CA GLU A 333 17.48 45.57 -2.23
C GLU A 333 17.28 46.58 -3.36
N GLN A 334 16.03 46.89 -3.71
CA GLN A 334 15.72 47.93 -4.71
C GLN A 334 16.20 49.31 -4.27
N GLU A 335 16.01 49.67 -3.00
CA GLU A 335 16.55 50.92 -2.44
C GLU A 335 18.08 50.97 -2.55
N LEU A 336 18.77 49.89 -2.18
CA LEU A 336 20.23 49.79 -2.31
C LEU A 336 20.69 49.84 -3.77
N GLN A 337 19.97 49.22 -4.70
CA GLN A 337 20.25 49.29 -6.14
C GLN A 337 20.08 50.73 -6.67
N ASN A 338 19.06 51.45 -6.22
CA ASN A 338 18.84 52.86 -6.57
C ASN A 338 19.93 53.77 -5.96
N GLN A 339 20.36 53.50 -4.73
CA GLN A 339 21.49 54.20 -4.14
C GLN A 339 22.78 53.94 -4.94
N LEU A 340 23.02 52.68 -5.33
CA LEU A 340 24.17 52.31 -6.15
C LEU A 340 24.15 53.01 -7.52
N SER A 341 23.00 53.12 -8.17
CA SER A 341 22.89 53.82 -9.47
C SER A 341 23.13 55.32 -9.31
N SER A 342 22.63 55.95 -8.25
CA SER A 342 22.93 57.34 -7.91
C SER A 342 24.42 57.56 -7.69
N VAL A 343 25.07 56.72 -6.89
CA VAL A 343 26.51 56.80 -6.62
C VAL A 343 27.33 56.60 -7.90
N LYS A 344 26.92 55.68 -8.79
CA LYS A 344 27.57 55.51 -10.10
C LYS A 344 27.46 56.77 -10.96
N SER A 345 26.29 57.41 -11.00
CA SER A 345 26.11 58.66 -11.75
C SER A 345 26.95 59.80 -11.16
N GLU A 346 27.05 59.89 -9.83
CA GLU A 346 27.95 60.85 -9.19
C GLU A 346 29.43 60.58 -9.51
N LEU A 347 29.82 59.30 -9.57
CA LEU A 347 31.16 58.90 -9.97
C LEU A 347 31.47 59.27 -11.43
N GLU A 348 30.52 59.08 -12.34
CA GLU A 348 30.65 59.51 -13.75
C GLU A 348 30.84 61.03 -13.84
N LYS A 349 29.99 61.81 -13.16
CA LYS A 349 30.14 63.28 -13.09
C LYS A 349 31.48 63.70 -12.46
N ALA A 350 31.95 62.98 -11.44
CA ALA A 350 33.26 63.23 -10.86
C ALA A 350 34.37 62.93 -11.85
N SER A 351 34.25 61.84 -12.63
CA SER A 351 35.18 61.51 -13.71
C SER A 351 35.22 62.58 -14.80
N GLU A 352 34.06 63.11 -15.21
CA GLU A 352 33.97 64.23 -16.16
C GLU A 352 34.68 65.48 -15.62
N ARG A 353 34.43 65.82 -14.35
CA ARG A 353 35.13 66.92 -13.68
C ARG A 353 36.64 66.69 -13.60
N PHE A 354 37.09 65.45 -13.40
CA PHE A 354 38.52 65.14 -13.43
C PHE A 354 39.11 65.34 -14.83
N SER A 355 38.41 64.94 -15.90
CA SER A 355 38.86 65.25 -17.27
C SER A 355 38.90 66.76 -17.54
N GLU A 356 37.90 67.52 -17.10
CA GLU A 356 37.89 68.99 -17.20
C GLU A 356 39.09 69.60 -16.44
N ILE A 357 39.40 69.09 -15.24
CA ILE A 357 40.57 69.54 -14.47
C ILE A 357 41.86 69.22 -15.21
N ASP A 358 41.99 68.07 -15.85
CA ASP A 358 43.18 67.71 -16.62
C ASP A 358 43.32 68.57 -17.89
N GLU A 359 42.22 68.91 -18.57
CA GLU A 359 42.21 69.88 -19.67
C GLU A 359 42.63 71.28 -19.20
N LEU A 360 42.06 71.77 -18.10
CA LEU A 360 42.44 73.03 -17.47
C LEU A 360 43.92 73.03 -17.08
N ARG A 361 44.44 71.92 -16.53
CA ARG A 361 45.87 71.76 -16.23
C ARG A 361 46.73 71.82 -17.47
N SER A 362 46.30 71.22 -18.58
CA SER A 362 47.01 71.33 -19.86
C SER A 362 47.05 72.79 -20.33
N MET A 363 45.90 73.48 -20.32
CA MET A 363 45.86 74.89 -20.70
C MET A 363 46.75 75.76 -19.82
N VAL A 364 46.71 75.56 -18.50
CA VAL A 364 47.61 76.29 -17.57
C VAL A 364 49.07 76.02 -17.92
N ARG A 365 49.43 74.77 -18.23
CA ARG A 365 50.79 74.42 -18.64
C ARG A 365 51.21 75.12 -19.94
N ASP A 366 50.30 75.28 -20.89
CA ASP A 366 50.55 76.01 -22.15
C ASP A 366 50.70 77.53 -21.90
N TYR A 367 49.98 78.08 -20.92
CA TYR A 367 50.20 79.46 -20.47
C TYR A 367 51.53 79.62 -19.73
N GLU A 368 51.91 78.65 -18.89
CA GLU A 368 53.17 78.64 -18.13
C GLU A 368 54.40 78.35 -19.00
N SER A 369 54.26 77.60 -20.11
CA SER A 369 55.37 77.31 -21.03
C SER A 369 55.90 78.57 -21.72
N GLY A 370 55.15 79.67 -21.65
CA GLY A 370 55.52 80.96 -22.20
C GLY A 370 55.51 80.96 -23.73
N ASP A 371 55.01 79.92 -24.39
CA ASP A 371 54.92 79.88 -25.85
C ASP A 371 53.92 80.92 -26.37
N ILE A 372 52.79 81.09 -25.69
CA ILE A 372 51.83 82.17 -25.96
C ILE A 372 52.48 83.55 -25.69
N MET A 373 53.31 83.67 -24.65
CA MET A 373 54.02 84.91 -24.34
C MET A 373 55.09 85.23 -25.41
N ARG A 374 55.81 84.23 -25.90
CA ARG A 374 56.77 84.36 -27.01
C ARG A 374 56.07 84.72 -28.31
N GLU A 375 54.90 84.15 -28.59
CA GLU A 375 54.09 84.50 -29.76
C GLU A 375 53.56 85.94 -29.65
N ALA A 376 53.11 86.37 -28.46
CA ALA A 376 52.74 87.75 -28.20
C ALA A 376 53.91 88.72 -28.34
N GLU A 377 55.11 88.38 -27.87
CA GLU A 377 56.33 89.18 -28.06
C GLU A 377 56.73 89.27 -29.54
N ARG A 378 56.61 88.18 -30.30
CA ARG A 378 56.84 88.17 -31.74
C ARG A 378 55.86 89.10 -32.46
N LEU A 379 54.56 89.01 -32.16
CA LEU A 379 53.55 89.88 -32.74
C LEU A 379 53.79 91.34 -32.38
N LYS A 380 54.22 91.63 -31.15
CA LYS A 380 54.61 92.98 -30.73
C LYS A 380 55.81 93.51 -31.54
N ALA A 381 56.82 92.69 -31.77
CA ALA A 381 57.97 93.06 -32.59
C ALA A 381 57.58 93.28 -34.07
N GLU A 382 56.62 92.52 -34.60
CA GLU A 382 56.05 92.75 -35.93
C GLU A 382 55.28 94.07 -36.00
N LEU A 383 54.51 94.41 -34.95
CA LEU A 383 53.80 95.69 -34.84
C LEU A 383 54.77 96.89 -34.81
N ASP A 384 55.83 96.83 -34.00
CA ASP A 384 56.83 97.91 -33.89
C ASP A 384 57.54 98.18 -35.23
N ARG A 385 57.79 97.13 -36.02
CA ARG A 385 58.35 97.25 -37.38
C ARG A 385 57.39 97.98 -38.33
N GLU A 386 56.11 97.62 -38.33
CA GLU A 386 55.12 98.29 -39.18
C GLU A 386 54.88 99.73 -38.75
N GLN A 387 54.88 100.04 -37.45
CA GLN A 387 54.83 101.43 -36.97
C GLN A 387 56.02 102.25 -37.45
N SER A 388 57.23 101.69 -37.38
CA SER A 388 58.45 102.35 -37.87
C SER A 388 58.40 102.59 -39.39
N ARG A 389 57.86 101.63 -40.14
CA ARG A 389 57.62 101.77 -41.59
C ARG A 389 56.64 102.90 -41.90
N ASN A 390 55.57 103.00 -41.12
CA ASN A 390 54.54 104.03 -41.29
C ASN A 390 55.10 105.44 -40.99
N GLN A 391 55.93 105.58 -39.94
CA GLN A 391 56.61 106.84 -39.65
C GLN A 391 57.54 107.30 -40.78
N ARG A 392 58.29 106.38 -41.40
CA ARG A 392 59.14 106.69 -42.56
C ARG A 392 58.33 107.20 -43.75
N LEU A 393 57.23 106.51 -44.08
CA LEU A 393 56.34 106.93 -45.17
C LEU A 393 55.72 108.31 -44.90
N SER A 394 55.38 108.62 -43.65
CA SER A 394 54.87 109.95 -43.29
C SER A 394 55.90 111.05 -43.52
N LEU A 395 57.18 110.82 -43.18
CA LEU A 395 58.28 111.75 -43.43
C LEU A 395 58.58 111.94 -44.92
N GLU A 396 58.47 110.88 -45.71
CA GLU A 396 58.63 110.96 -47.17
C GLU A 396 57.49 111.78 -47.82
N LEU A 397 56.27 111.62 -47.32
CA LEU A 397 55.11 112.38 -47.78
C LEU A 397 55.24 113.87 -47.48
N GLU A 398 55.73 114.24 -46.28
CA GLU A 398 56.01 115.63 -45.90
C GLU A 398 57.08 116.28 -46.80
N LYS A 399 58.16 115.53 -47.13
CA LYS A 399 59.18 116.01 -48.08
C LYS A 399 58.60 116.24 -49.48
N ALA A 400 57.74 115.34 -49.96
CA ALA A 400 57.10 115.48 -51.27
C ALA A 400 56.15 116.69 -51.32
N GLN A 401 55.41 116.95 -50.23
CA GLN A 401 54.56 118.13 -50.11
C GLN A 401 55.37 119.43 -50.20
N ASN A 402 56.46 119.55 -49.44
CA ASN A 402 57.33 120.73 -49.47
C ASN A 402 57.92 120.97 -50.87
N GLN A 403 58.30 119.91 -51.59
CA GLN A 403 58.76 120.03 -52.98
C GLN A 403 57.66 120.51 -53.93
N ALA A 404 56.43 120.03 -53.76
CA ALA A 404 55.29 120.49 -54.56
C ALA A 404 54.97 121.98 -54.31
N GLU A 405 55.07 122.45 -53.07
CA GLU A 405 54.89 123.87 -52.74
C GLU A 405 55.96 124.77 -53.37
N THR A 406 57.23 124.35 -53.34
CA THR A 406 58.31 125.12 -53.99
C THR A 406 58.17 125.20 -55.51
N THR A 407 57.68 124.15 -56.16
CA THR A 407 57.46 124.14 -57.61
C THR A 407 56.24 124.98 -58.02
N THR A 408 55.16 124.98 -57.22
CA THR A 408 54.01 125.86 -57.45
C THR A 408 54.35 127.33 -57.26
N ALA A 409 55.18 127.67 -56.27
CA ALA A 409 55.66 129.04 -56.07
C ALA A 409 56.45 129.58 -57.28
N ARG A 410 57.33 128.76 -57.87
CA ARG A 410 58.08 129.13 -59.09
C ARG A 410 57.17 129.37 -60.30
N LEU A 411 56.19 128.49 -60.51
CA LEU A 411 55.24 128.60 -61.63
C LEU A 411 54.41 129.89 -61.58
N ASN A 412 53.96 130.29 -60.38
CA ASN A 412 53.22 131.53 -60.20
C ASN A 412 54.07 132.77 -60.53
N GLY A 413 55.37 132.75 -60.21
CA GLY A 413 56.29 133.83 -60.60
C GLY A 413 56.43 134.02 -62.12
N TYR A 414 56.50 132.91 -62.88
CA TYR A 414 56.53 132.97 -64.35
C TYR A 414 55.23 133.51 -64.96
N LEU A 415 54.08 133.23 -64.35
CA LEU A 415 52.78 133.70 -64.83
C LEU A 415 52.62 135.22 -64.67
N ASP A 416 53.13 135.82 -63.59
CA ASP A 416 53.07 137.26 -63.36
C ASP A 416 53.93 138.07 -64.35
N LEU A 417 55.01 137.48 -64.87
CA LEU A 417 55.87 138.08 -65.90
C LEU A 417 55.21 138.21 -67.27
N MET A 418 54.33 137.27 -67.61
CA MET A 418 53.61 137.23 -68.89
C MET A 418 52.42 138.20 -68.93
N ALA A 419 52.10 138.88 -67.81
CA ALA A 419 50.93 139.75 -67.71
C ALA A 419 51.10 141.14 -68.38
N SER A 420 52.32 141.57 -68.70
CA SER A 420 52.59 142.88 -69.31
C SER A 420 53.28 142.74 -70.68
N SER A 421 52.54 142.98 -71.77
CA SER A 421 53.03 142.72 -73.14
C SER A 421 54.29 143.50 -73.52
N GLU A 422 54.50 144.68 -72.94
CA GLU A 422 55.67 145.51 -73.20
C GLU A 422 56.89 145.02 -72.41
N LYS A 423 56.68 144.57 -71.17
CA LYS A 423 57.70 143.95 -70.32
C LYS A 423 58.11 142.58 -70.88
N THR A 424 57.16 141.76 -71.32
CA THR A 424 57.45 140.48 -72.00
C THR A 424 58.25 140.69 -73.28
N LYS A 425 57.93 141.72 -74.08
CA LYS A 425 58.74 142.06 -75.26
C LYS A 425 60.14 142.53 -74.89
N ALA A 426 60.29 143.36 -73.85
CA ALA A 426 61.61 143.76 -73.37
C ALA A 426 62.46 142.55 -72.95
N PHE A 427 61.84 141.57 -72.27
CA PHE A 427 62.51 140.31 -71.92
C PHE A 427 62.89 139.50 -73.16
N LEU A 428 61.95 139.24 -74.06
CA LEU A 428 62.19 138.48 -75.30
C LEU A 428 63.28 139.11 -76.17
N MET A 429 63.35 140.45 -76.23
CA MET A 429 64.43 141.09 -76.98
C MET A 429 65.81 140.85 -76.32
N VAL A 430 65.89 140.81 -74.98
CA VAL A 430 67.14 140.45 -74.26
C VAL A 430 67.43 138.96 -74.41
N GLU A 431 66.42 138.10 -74.44
CA GLU A 431 66.57 136.65 -74.70
C GLU A 431 67.11 136.39 -76.11
N ASP A 432 66.56 137.06 -77.13
CA ASP A 432 66.96 136.89 -78.53
C ASP A 432 68.38 137.44 -78.81
N ASN A 433 68.73 138.59 -78.22
CA ASN A 433 70.02 139.23 -78.45
C ASN A 433 71.09 138.84 -77.41
N ARG A 434 70.70 138.09 -76.37
CA ARG A 434 71.48 137.63 -75.20
C ARG A 434 72.03 138.73 -74.28
N GLU A 435 72.45 139.85 -74.84
CA GLU A 435 72.79 141.07 -74.11
C GLU A 435 72.29 142.29 -74.89
N MET A 436 71.79 143.30 -74.17
CA MET A 436 71.35 144.53 -74.83
C MET A 436 71.38 145.73 -73.89
N GLU A 437 71.70 146.91 -74.42
CA GLU A 437 71.66 148.13 -73.62
C GLU A 437 70.21 148.55 -73.31
N ILE A 438 69.97 148.95 -72.06
CA ILE A 438 68.67 149.45 -71.57
C ILE A 438 68.16 150.61 -72.43
N ARG A 439 69.07 151.44 -72.97
CA ARG A 439 68.70 152.54 -73.88
C ARG A 439 68.25 152.05 -75.24
N GLU A 440 68.81 150.98 -75.77
CA GLU A 440 68.39 150.40 -77.06
C GLU A 440 67.04 149.71 -76.95
N ILE A 441 66.81 148.97 -75.86
CA ILE A 441 65.50 148.39 -75.54
C ILE A 441 64.43 149.48 -75.45
N ALA A 442 64.72 150.54 -74.69
CA ALA A 442 63.82 151.68 -74.51
C ALA A 442 63.50 152.35 -75.85
N ARG A 443 64.51 152.55 -76.71
CA ARG A 443 64.33 153.17 -78.02
C ARG A 443 63.52 152.29 -78.98
N SER A 444 63.70 150.97 -78.92
CA SER A 444 63.01 150.01 -79.79
C SER A 444 61.55 149.81 -79.40
N LEU A 445 61.25 149.90 -78.10
CA LEU A 445 59.89 149.78 -77.56
C LEU A 445 59.16 151.13 -77.46
N GLY A 446 59.85 152.25 -77.71
CA GLY A 446 59.27 153.60 -77.64
C GLY A 446 58.99 154.11 -76.22
N VAL A 447 59.57 153.47 -75.20
CA VAL A 447 59.38 153.78 -73.78
C VAL A 447 60.59 154.51 -73.20
N SER A 448 60.41 155.15 -72.04
CA SER A 448 61.53 155.84 -71.37
C SER A 448 62.54 154.82 -70.82
N PRO A 449 63.86 155.12 -70.87
CA PRO A 449 64.88 154.23 -70.30
C PRO A 449 64.71 153.92 -68.80
N ALA A 450 64.03 154.78 -68.04
CA ALA A 450 63.76 154.53 -66.62
C ALA A 450 62.76 153.38 -66.41
N ILE A 451 61.77 153.25 -67.30
CA ILE A 451 60.78 152.17 -67.24
C ILE A 451 61.44 150.83 -67.54
N VAL A 452 62.30 150.79 -68.57
CA VAL A 452 63.06 149.59 -68.91
C VAL A 452 64.05 149.24 -67.80
N SER A 453 64.65 150.24 -67.11
CA SER A 453 65.49 149.98 -65.93
C SER A 453 64.71 149.43 -64.74
N GLN A 454 63.41 149.73 -64.63
CA GLN A 454 62.56 149.12 -63.60
C GLN A 454 62.23 147.67 -63.98
N TRP A 455 61.92 147.42 -65.25
CA TRP A 455 61.74 146.06 -65.76
C TRP A 455 63.01 145.22 -65.64
N ALA A 456 64.18 145.83 -65.87
CA ALA A 456 65.49 145.24 -65.64
C ALA A 456 65.64 144.72 -64.20
N ASN A 457 65.29 145.53 -63.21
CA ASN A 457 65.31 145.11 -61.81
C ASN A 457 64.29 144.00 -61.54
N ASP A 458 63.09 144.10 -62.12
CA ASP A 458 62.10 143.03 -61.96
C ASP A 458 62.59 141.71 -62.58
N PHE A 459 63.34 141.74 -63.69
CA PHE A 459 63.97 140.56 -64.28
C PHE A 459 65.09 139.99 -63.40
N VAL A 460 65.79 140.84 -62.65
CA VAL A 460 66.78 140.42 -61.64
C VAL A 460 66.11 139.76 -60.45
N ASP A 461 65.05 140.35 -59.92
CA ASP A 461 64.32 139.80 -58.76
C ASP A 461 63.70 138.43 -59.07
N LEU A 462 63.35 138.20 -60.34
CA LEU A 462 62.82 136.92 -60.82
C LEU A 462 63.91 135.94 -61.25
N GLY A 463 65.18 136.34 -61.15
CA GLY A 463 66.35 135.52 -61.49
C GLY A 463 66.48 135.23 -62.98
N LEU A 464 65.91 136.06 -63.86
CA LEU A 464 65.87 135.85 -65.31
C LEU A 464 66.93 136.63 -66.08
N ALA A 465 67.39 137.76 -65.55
CA ALA A 465 68.47 138.55 -66.12
C ALA A 465 69.31 139.21 -65.02
N SER A 466 70.56 139.57 -65.33
CA SER A 466 71.43 140.39 -64.49
C SER A 466 71.80 141.69 -65.20
N ILE A 467 72.07 142.76 -64.44
CA ILE A 467 72.45 144.07 -64.98
C ILE A 467 73.98 144.21 -64.92
N ARG A 468 74.63 144.35 -66.08
CA ARG A 468 76.08 144.59 -66.21
C ARG A 468 76.36 146.07 -66.51
N ASP A 469 77.35 146.65 -65.83
CA ASP A 469 77.82 148.04 -65.98
C ASP A 469 76.73 149.13 -65.91
N ASN A 470 75.66 148.85 -65.16
CA ASN A 470 74.51 149.74 -64.92
C ASN A 470 73.78 150.21 -66.19
N LYS A 471 74.03 149.57 -67.33
CA LYS A 471 73.52 150.00 -68.64
C LYS A 471 73.09 148.85 -69.53
N THR A 472 73.57 147.64 -69.30
CA THR A 472 73.36 146.48 -70.17
C THR A 472 72.64 145.39 -69.40
N LEU A 473 71.58 144.82 -69.99
CA LEU A 473 70.89 143.65 -69.46
C LEU A 473 71.46 142.38 -70.09
N VAL A 474 71.74 141.36 -69.28
CA VAL A 474 72.27 140.05 -69.70
C VAL A 474 71.41 138.94 -69.12
N LEU A 475 71.11 137.88 -69.87
CA LEU A 475 70.30 136.77 -69.39
C LEU A 475 70.99 135.99 -68.24
N ALA A 476 70.24 135.52 -67.24
CA ALA A 476 70.78 134.92 -66.01
C ALA A 476 71.33 133.49 -66.15
N GLU A 477 70.99 132.76 -67.22
CA GLU A 477 71.51 131.39 -67.45
C GLU A 477 73.03 131.34 -67.70
N ASP A 478 73.65 132.44 -68.15
CA ASP A 478 75.10 132.52 -68.40
C ASP A 478 75.94 132.79 -67.13
N LEU A 479 75.33 132.87 -65.94
CA LEU A 479 76.01 133.08 -64.64
C LEU A 479 76.04 131.84 -63.75
N ILE A 480 75.42 130.72 -64.16
CA ILE A 480 75.24 129.52 -63.31
C ILE A 480 76.29 128.42 -63.60
N GLU A 481 77.14 128.56 -64.61
CA GLU A 481 78.27 127.62 -64.81
C GLU A 481 79.41 127.75 -63.78
N ASP A 482 79.39 128.76 -62.90
CA ASP A 482 80.50 129.07 -61.97
C ASP A 482 80.23 128.74 -60.48
N SER A 483 79.17 128.01 -60.11
CA SER A 483 78.99 127.58 -58.70
C SER A 483 78.11 126.33 -58.52
N GLU A 484 78.78 125.22 -58.18
CA GLU A 484 78.24 123.97 -57.59
C GLU A 484 77.38 124.19 -56.34
#